data_AF-A0A4R0JDM6-F1
#
_entry.id   AF-A0A4R0JDM6-F1
#
_cell.length_a   1.000
_cell.length_b   1.000
_cell.length_c   1.000
_cell.angle_alpha   90.00
_cell.angle_beta   90.00
_cell.angle_gamma   90.00
#
_symmetry.space_group_name_H-M   'P 1'
#
loop_
_entity.id
_entity.type
_entity.pdbx_description
1 polymer ?
#
loop_
_entity_poly.entity_id
_entity_poly.type
_entity_poly.pdbx_seq_one_letter_code
_entity_poly.pdbx_strand_id
1 'polypeptide(L)'
;MALIQGIPGEFEPQPWGEAILRSRELLLLRIARRPPDHEVRLPGLATTPRHVVEDHTGKALTWRRDGDDLVVRLPEIGEPPVVRVALQGKLRIVPPDTVTANADGVWDLTPTGTPAHLVARRATDVAVRFIGLVDPDSRHQIRLAGRRYGVTGHELTRTTIGPFPMPELRVLPLTVPAGVRRVLVAPVGTVLASIHPGRDEITVVVTNFGRTPARGEVELPVPAGWSASEQVWTFDGLAPGRSVGWATRIAGPAGAHELRVRLEAGRRSASSPYVVHL
;
A
#
# COMPACT_ATOMS: atom_id res chain seq x y z
N MET A 1 6.30 -9.17 -10.40
CA MET A 1 7.05 -8.77 -9.20
C MET A 1 7.50 -7.34 -9.38
N ALA A 2 7.17 -6.46 -8.44
CA ALA A 2 7.48 -5.04 -8.56
C ALA A 2 8.75 -4.65 -7.83
N LEU A 3 9.45 -3.61 -8.29
CA LEU A 3 10.85 -3.41 -7.95
C LEU A 3 11.18 -1.95 -7.59
N ILE A 4 11.93 -1.73 -6.51
CA ILE A 4 12.71 -0.50 -6.29
C ILE A 4 14.08 -0.65 -6.98
N GLN A 5 14.55 0.40 -7.67
CA GLN A 5 15.94 0.49 -8.15
C GLN A 5 16.78 1.24 -7.11
N GLY A 6 17.82 0.60 -6.60
CA GLY A 6 18.38 1.01 -5.33
C GLY A 6 19.35 2.18 -5.27
N ILE A 7 19.26 2.88 -4.14
CA ILE A 7 20.24 3.78 -3.53
C ILE A 7 20.79 3.02 -2.29
N PRO A 8 22.08 3.10 -1.93
CA PRO A 8 22.64 2.28 -0.84
C PRO A 8 22.01 2.57 0.54
N GLY A 9 21.57 1.52 1.26
CA GLY A 9 21.03 1.58 2.64
C GLY A 9 19.66 0.93 2.88
N GLU A 10 19.27 -0.06 2.07
CA GLU A 10 17.86 -0.38 1.76
C GLU A 10 17.06 -1.24 2.75
N PHE A 11 17.70 -1.97 3.66
CA PHE A 11 16.95 -2.74 4.67
C PHE A 11 17.06 -2.05 6.01
N GLU A 12 15.91 -1.87 6.68
CA GLU A 12 15.88 -1.44 8.08
C GLU A 12 16.64 -2.44 8.97
N PRO A 13 17.11 -2.03 10.15
CA PRO A 13 17.69 -2.93 11.13
C PRO A 13 16.78 -4.13 11.38
N GLN A 14 17.37 -5.32 11.42
CA GLN A 14 16.64 -6.58 11.58
C GLN A 14 16.81 -7.09 13.01
N PRO A 15 15.85 -7.89 13.54
CA PRO A 15 15.96 -8.46 14.89
C PRO A 15 17.23 -9.31 15.12
N TRP A 16 17.81 -9.83 14.04
CA TRP A 16 19.04 -10.64 14.04
C TRP A 16 20.31 -9.83 13.73
N GLY A 17 20.23 -8.58 13.28
CA GLY A 17 21.38 -7.78 12.85
C GLY A 17 21.08 -6.84 11.67
N GLU A 18 21.99 -6.78 10.70
CA GLU A 18 21.92 -5.78 9.62
C GLU A 18 22.26 -6.38 8.25
N ALA A 19 21.66 -5.82 7.20
CA ALA A 19 21.99 -6.13 5.81
C ALA A 19 22.71 -4.95 5.14
N ILE A 20 23.94 -5.17 4.66
CA ILE A 20 24.84 -4.15 4.14
C ILE A 20 25.16 -4.46 2.68
N LEU A 21 24.81 -3.55 1.77
CA LEU A 21 25.20 -3.65 0.37
C LEU A 21 26.68 -3.28 0.22
N ARG A 22 27.54 -4.27 -0.08
CA ARG A 22 28.98 -4.03 -0.31
C ARG A 22 29.30 -3.60 -1.73
N SER A 23 28.62 -4.18 -2.70
CA SER A 23 28.71 -3.81 -4.11
C SER A 23 27.33 -3.96 -4.75
N ARG A 24 27.16 -3.52 -6.00
CA ARG A 24 25.86 -3.57 -6.70
C ARG A 24 25.20 -4.96 -6.68
N GLU A 25 25.99 -6.03 -6.58
CA GLU A 25 25.53 -7.42 -6.66
C GLU A 25 25.96 -8.26 -5.45
N LEU A 26 26.46 -7.63 -4.37
CA LEU A 26 26.91 -8.33 -3.17
C LEU A 26 26.32 -7.70 -1.91
N LEU A 27 25.49 -8.47 -1.22
CA LEU A 27 24.89 -8.12 0.06
C LEU A 27 25.56 -8.93 1.18
N LEU A 28 25.84 -8.29 2.31
CA LEU A 28 26.30 -8.93 3.53
C LEU A 28 25.20 -8.90 4.58
N LEU A 29 24.95 -10.03 5.25
CA LEU A 29 24.12 -10.10 6.44
C LEU A 29 25.06 -10.24 7.64
N ARG A 30 25.18 -9.17 8.43
CA ARG A 30 25.96 -9.17 9.66
C ARG A 30 25.05 -9.64 10.79
N ILE A 31 25.21 -10.89 11.21
CA ILE A 31 24.37 -11.48 12.26
C ILE A 31 24.92 -11.05 13.62
N ALA A 32 24.19 -10.21 14.33
CA ALA A 32 24.53 -9.76 15.69
C ALA A 32 23.86 -10.65 16.76
N ARG A 33 22.66 -11.18 16.44
CA ARG A 33 21.89 -12.04 17.33
C ARG A 33 21.35 -13.23 16.55
N ARG A 34 21.67 -14.45 16.98
CA ARG A 34 21.18 -15.67 16.38
C ARG A 34 19.71 -15.91 16.77
N PRO A 35 18.79 -16.09 15.80
CA PRO A 35 17.42 -16.51 16.09
C PRO A 35 17.36 -17.91 16.72
N PRO A 36 16.39 -18.20 17.61
CA PRO A 36 16.27 -19.51 18.27
C PRO A 36 16.06 -20.68 17.32
N ASP A 37 15.41 -20.44 16.18
CA ASP A 37 15.18 -21.42 15.12
C ASP A 37 16.35 -21.54 14.16
N HIS A 38 17.44 -20.78 14.35
CA HIS A 38 18.59 -20.70 13.45
C HIS A 38 18.25 -20.22 12.03
N GLU A 39 17.10 -19.58 11.80
CA GLU A 39 16.74 -19.02 10.49
C GLU A 39 16.82 -17.49 10.49
N VAL A 40 17.70 -16.97 9.64
CA VAL A 40 17.77 -15.55 9.35
C VAL A 40 16.85 -15.24 8.18
N ARG A 41 15.83 -14.43 8.43
CA ARG A 41 14.90 -13.93 7.41
C ARG A 41 15.25 -12.48 7.07
N LEU A 42 15.58 -12.23 5.81
CA LEU A 42 15.69 -10.89 5.24
C LEU A 42 14.44 -10.61 4.40
N PRO A 43 13.54 -9.73 4.87
CA PRO A 43 12.27 -9.50 4.20
C PRO A 43 12.43 -8.65 2.95
N GLY A 44 11.66 -8.93 1.90
CA GLY A 44 11.52 -8.04 0.75
C GLY A 44 12.71 -8.00 -0.23
N LEU A 45 13.56 -9.03 -0.28
CA LEU A 45 14.61 -9.15 -1.30
C LEU A 45 14.05 -9.57 -2.67
N ALA A 46 13.75 -8.58 -3.51
CA ALA A 46 13.23 -8.82 -4.85
C ALA A 46 14.29 -9.45 -5.79
N THR A 47 15.55 -9.05 -5.70
CA THR A 47 16.62 -9.61 -6.56
C THR A 47 16.96 -11.05 -6.20
N THR A 48 17.06 -11.93 -7.20
CA THR A 48 17.33 -13.36 -7.01
C THR A 48 18.72 -13.59 -6.41
N PRO A 49 18.85 -14.27 -5.25
CA PRO A 49 20.13 -14.74 -4.75
C PRO A 49 20.71 -15.81 -5.68
N ARG A 50 22.00 -15.71 -5.99
CA ARG A 50 22.77 -16.74 -6.73
C ARG A 50 23.52 -17.66 -5.79
N HIS A 51 24.23 -17.09 -4.83
CA HIS A 51 25.02 -17.84 -3.86
C HIS A 51 24.84 -17.21 -2.48
N VAL A 52 24.65 -18.07 -1.48
CA VAL A 52 24.60 -17.68 -0.07
C VAL A 52 25.67 -18.50 0.64
N VAL A 53 26.70 -17.81 1.12
CA VAL A 53 27.88 -18.43 1.73
C VAL A 53 28.26 -17.72 3.02
N GLU A 54 28.97 -18.39 3.90
CA GLU A 54 29.64 -17.75 5.02
C GLU A 54 30.90 -17.00 4.53
N ASP A 55 31.11 -15.76 4.97
CA ASP A 55 32.14 -14.87 4.42
C ASP A 55 33.58 -15.39 4.61
N HIS A 56 33.91 -15.88 5.80
CA HIS A 56 35.28 -16.29 6.13
C HIS A 56 35.65 -17.70 5.67
N THR A 57 34.67 -18.60 5.61
CA THR A 57 34.90 -20.01 5.26
C THR A 57 34.56 -20.32 3.81
N GLY A 58 33.76 -19.47 3.15
CA GLY A 58 33.19 -19.75 1.83
C GLY A 58 32.17 -20.89 1.83
N LYS A 59 31.82 -21.45 2.99
CA LYS A 59 30.90 -22.57 3.11
C LYS A 59 29.52 -22.17 2.61
N ALA A 60 28.96 -22.96 1.69
CA ALA A 60 27.60 -22.77 1.22
C ALA A 60 26.60 -22.97 2.36
N LEU A 61 25.67 -22.04 2.51
CA LEU A 61 24.58 -22.12 3.48
C LEU A 61 23.30 -22.59 2.80
N THR A 62 22.49 -23.34 3.52
CA THR A 62 21.14 -23.68 3.07
C THR A 62 20.29 -22.42 3.11
N TRP A 63 19.61 -22.12 2.00
CA TRP A 63 18.73 -20.97 1.90
C TRP A 63 17.54 -21.31 1.00
N ARG A 64 16.48 -20.52 1.15
CA ARG A 64 15.26 -20.60 0.34
C ARG A 64 14.65 -19.23 0.16
N ARG A 65 13.75 -19.12 -0.83
CA ARG A 65 12.82 -18.01 -0.94
C ARG A 65 11.50 -18.35 -0.30
N ASP A 66 10.89 -17.35 0.31
CA ASP A 66 9.53 -17.43 0.85
C ASP A 66 8.81 -16.13 0.53
N GLY A 67 7.99 -16.15 -0.52
CA GLY A 67 7.51 -14.92 -1.16
C GLY A 67 8.67 -14.08 -1.68
N ASP A 68 8.74 -12.82 -1.23
CA ASP A 68 9.83 -11.90 -1.53
C ASP A 68 10.97 -11.95 -0.49
N ASP A 69 10.90 -12.86 0.49
CA ASP A 69 11.90 -12.94 1.55
C ASP A 69 13.02 -13.92 1.20
N LEU A 70 14.24 -13.58 1.62
CA LEU A 70 15.34 -14.54 1.68
C LEU A 70 15.39 -15.14 3.08
N VAL A 71 15.34 -16.47 3.17
CA VAL A 71 15.55 -17.19 4.43
C VAL A 71 16.82 -18.02 4.34
N VAL A 72 17.74 -17.80 5.28
CA VAL A 72 19.04 -18.47 5.37
C VAL A 72 19.11 -19.26 6.68
N ARG A 73 19.42 -20.55 6.59
CA ARG A 73 19.68 -21.40 7.75
C ARG A 73 21.13 -21.23 8.20
N LEU A 74 21.30 -20.80 9.44
CA LEU A 74 22.63 -20.68 10.06
C LEU A 74 23.12 -22.04 10.59
N PRO A 75 24.44 -22.25 10.71
CA PRO A 75 25.00 -23.37 11.44
C PRO A 75 24.52 -23.40 12.90
N GLU A 76 24.34 -24.60 13.46
CA GLU A 76 23.85 -24.76 14.84
C GLU A 76 24.87 -24.34 15.89
N ILE A 77 26.16 -24.49 15.59
CA ILE A 77 27.29 -24.28 16.50
C ILE A 77 28.22 -23.22 15.92
N GLY A 78 28.90 -22.46 16.79
CA GLY A 78 29.89 -21.44 16.42
C GLY A 78 29.37 -20.02 16.59
N GLU A 79 30.24 -19.04 16.33
CA GLU A 79 29.89 -17.62 16.41
C GLU A 79 28.87 -17.23 15.33
N PRO A 80 28.09 -16.14 15.52
CA PRO A 80 27.23 -15.61 14.47
C PRO A 80 28.04 -15.24 13.21
N PRO A 81 27.82 -15.91 12.07
CA PRO A 81 28.63 -15.66 10.88
C PRO A 81 28.24 -14.34 10.21
N VAL A 82 29.14 -13.80 9.38
CA VAL A 82 28.74 -12.87 8.32
C VAL A 82 28.35 -13.68 7.10
N VAL A 83 27.13 -13.48 6.60
CA VAL A 83 26.62 -14.18 5.42
C VAL A 83 26.82 -13.31 4.18
N ARG A 84 27.46 -13.84 3.16
CA ARG A 84 27.58 -13.25 1.82
C ARG A 84 26.48 -13.76 0.91
N VAL A 85 25.74 -12.83 0.33
CA VAL A 85 24.68 -13.08 -0.65
C VAL A 85 25.07 -12.43 -1.98
N ALA A 86 25.46 -13.26 -2.95
CA ALA A 86 25.65 -12.81 -4.32
C ALA A 86 24.30 -12.71 -5.02
N LEU A 87 24.04 -11.62 -5.73
CA LEU A 87 22.76 -11.31 -6.36
C LEU A 87 22.81 -11.48 -7.87
N GLN A 88 21.68 -11.83 -8.48
CA GLN A 88 21.51 -11.85 -9.94
C GLN A 88 21.24 -10.43 -10.45
N GLY A 89 22.27 -9.59 -10.44
CA GLY A 89 22.19 -8.19 -10.85
C GLY A 89 22.04 -7.23 -9.68
N LYS A 90 21.63 -5.99 -10.00
CA LYS A 90 21.50 -4.91 -9.00
C LYS A 90 20.50 -5.28 -7.89
N LEU A 91 20.81 -4.89 -6.65
CA LEU A 91 19.86 -4.98 -5.53
C LEU A 91 18.54 -4.28 -5.86
N ARG A 92 17.44 -4.95 -5.54
CA ARG A 92 16.06 -4.49 -5.66
C ARG A 92 15.31 -5.03 -4.44
N ILE A 93 14.54 -4.16 -3.81
CA ILE A 93 13.76 -4.48 -2.62
C ILE A 93 12.27 -4.22 -2.84
N VAL A 94 11.43 -4.92 -2.08
CA VAL A 94 10.00 -4.69 -1.88
C VAL A 94 9.79 -4.36 -0.40
N PRO A 95 9.55 -3.08 -0.05
CA PRO A 95 9.23 -2.70 1.33
C PRO A 95 8.01 -3.47 1.86
N PRO A 96 7.99 -3.82 3.16
CA PRO A 96 6.94 -4.65 3.75
C PRO A 96 5.55 -3.97 3.72
N ASP A 97 5.50 -2.64 3.67
CA ASP A 97 4.27 -1.84 3.57
C ASP A 97 3.83 -1.60 2.11
N THR A 98 4.39 -2.35 1.15
CA THR A 98 4.01 -2.22 -0.26
C THR A 98 2.59 -2.71 -0.51
N VAL A 99 1.72 -1.78 -0.92
CA VAL A 99 0.34 -2.05 -1.30
C VAL A 99 0.24 -2.21 -2.81
N THR A 100 -0.36 -3.32 -3.23
CA THR A 100 -0.66 -3.59 -4.65
C THR A 100 -2.10 -3.20 -4.95
N ALA A 101 -2.35 -2.63 -6.14
CA ALA A 101 -3.71 -2.38 -6.58
C ALA A 101 -4.55 -3.67 -6.59
N ASN A 102 -5.81 -3.54 -6.18
CA ASN A 102 -6.82 -4.57 -6.35
C ASN A 102 -7.14 -4.82 -7.84
N ALA A 103 -8.08 -5.72 -8.13
CA ALA A 103 -8.44 -6.09 -9.50
C ALA A 103 -8.93 -4.90 -10.35
N ASP A 104 -9.52 -3.88 -9.73
CA ASP A 104 -10.05 -2.69 -10.39
C ASP A 104 -8.97 -1.61 -10.63
N GLY A 105 -7.75 -1.86 -10.11
CA GLY A 105 -6.64 -0.93 -10.17
C GLY A 105 -6.63 0.09 -9.03
N VAL A 106 -7.37 -0.15 -7.94
CA VAL A 106 -7.48 0.77 -6.80
C VAL A 106 -6.56 0.32 -5.67
N TRP A 107 -5.91 1.27 -5.01
CA TRP A 107 -5.22 1.07 -3.74
C TRP A 107 -6.04 1.72 -2.64
N ASP A 108 -6.23 0.98 -1.56
CA ASP A 108 -6.84 1.46 -0.34
C ASP A 108 -5.90 1.09 0.79
N LEU A 109 -5.43 2.11 1.50
CA LEU A 109 -4.40 1.95 2.50
C LEU A 109 -4.73 2.75 3.75
N THR A 110 -4.52 2.10 4.89
CA THR A 110 -4.52 2.69 6.22
C THR A 110 -3.07 2.94 6.58
N PRO A 111 -2.57 4.19 6.51
CA PRO A 111 -1.16 4.47 6.76
C PRO A 111 -0.78 4.11 8.20
N THR A 112 0.25 3.29 8.35
CA THR A 112 0.88 2.97 9.65
C THR A 112 2.18 3.75 9.87
N GLY A 113 2.66 4.46 8.85
CA GLY A 113 3.90 5.23 8.86
C GLY A 113 4.10 5.98 7.53
N THR A 114 5.29 6.57 7.36
CA THR A 114 5.67 7.30 6.14
C THR A 114 7.09 6.96 5.71
N PRO A 115 7.37 6.70 4.41
CA PRO A 115 6.42 6.69 3.28
C PRO A 115 5.60 5.39 3.22
N ALA A 116 4.47 5.43 2.50
CA ALA A 116 3.76 4.22 2.05
C ALA A 116 4.27 3.80 0.68
N HIS A 117 4.29 2.51 0.35
CA HIS A 117 4.79 2.04 -0.95
C HIS A 117 3.66 1.50 -1.85
N LEU A 118 3.63 1.93 -3.11
CA LEU A 118 2.58 1.57 -4.07
C LEU A 118 3.14 0.84 -5.28
N VAL A 119 2.40 -0.17 -5.75
CA VAL A 119 2.73 -0.92 -6.98
C VAL A 119 1.54 -1.02 -7.91
N ALA A 120 1.75 -0.65 -9.18
CA ALA A 120 0.78 -0.83 -10.24
C ALA A 120 1.06 -2.09 -11.07
N ARG A 121 0.01 -2.84 -11.40
CA ARG A 121 0.10 -4.02 -12.29
C ARG A 121 0.25 -3.65 -13.75
N ARG A 122 -0.12 -2.42 -14.13
CA ARG A 122 -0.03 -1.88 -15.50
C ARG A 122 0.32 -0.41 -15.40
N ALA A 123 0.95 0.12 -16.45
CA ALA A 123 1.24 1.54 -16.52
C ALA A 123 -0.08 2.34 -16.58
N THR A 124 -0.24 3.34 -15.72
CA THR A 124 -1.44 4.19 -15.67
C THR A 124 -1.16 5.51 -14.97
N ASP A 125 -1.92 6.56 -15.30
CA ASP A 125 -1.99 7.74 -14.44
C ASP A 125 -2.97 7.49 -13.30
N VAL A 126 -2.62 7.91 -12.09
CA VAL A 126 -3.48 7.84 -10.90
C VAL A 126 -3.66 9.20 -10.25
N ALA A 127 -4.72 9.36 -9.49
CA ALA A 127 -4.84 10.44 -8.53
C ALA A 127 -5.05 9.85 -7.12
N VAL A 128 -4.76 10.67 -6.11
CA VAL A 128 -4.68 10.28 -4.70
C VAL A 128 -5.70 11.09 -3.90
N ARG A 129 -6.43 10.45 -3.01
CA ARG A 129 -7.39 11.07 -2.10
C ARG A 129 -6.99 10.76 -0.66
N PHE A 130 -6.75 11.79 0.14
CA PHE A 130 -6.33 11.64 1.54
C PHE A 130 -7.51 11.91 2.50
N ILE A 131 -7.89 10.93 3.31
CA ILE A 131 -8.93 11.09 4.33
C ILE A 131 -8.29 11.15 5.70
N GLY A 132 -8.62 12.19 6.48
CA GLY A 132 -8.09 12.37 7.82
C GLY A 132 -8.39 13.75 8.40
N LEU A 133 -7.79 14.03 9.55
CA LEU A 133 -7.88 15.30 10.24
C LEU A 133 -6.54 16.02 10.06
N VAL A 134 -6.53 17.00 9.17
CA VAL A 134 -5.36 17.83 8.86
C VAL A 134 -5.77 19.27 9.04
N ASP A 135 -4.87 20.09 9.61
CA ASP A 135 -5.08 21.52 9.74
C ASP A 135 -5.37 22.13 8.34
N PRO A 136 -6.53 22.77 8.13
CA PRO A 136 -6.92 23.29 6.82
C PRO A 136 -5.88 24.24 6.20
N ASP A 137 -5.16 25.00 7.02
CA ASP A 137 -4.25 26.06 6.58
C ASP A 137 -2.79 25.59 6.48
N SER A 138 -2.48 24.37 6.95
CA SER A 138 -1.14 23.81 6.83
C SER A 138 -0.81 23.48 5.38
N ARG A 139 0.45 23.66 4.98
CA ARG A 139 0.94 23.37 3.63
C ARG A 139 1.65 22.02 3.59
N HIS A 140 1.33 21.22 2.58
CA HIS A 140 1.90 19.89 2.38
C HIS A 140 2.50 19.76 0.99
N GLN A 141 3.53 18.93 0.88
CA GLN A 141 4.09 18.50 -0.39
C GLN A 141 3.84 17.01 -0.58
N ILE A 142 2.92 16.67 -1.48
CA ILE A 142 2.64 15.28 -1.83
C ILE A 142 3.62 14.83 -2.91
N ARG A 143 4.29 13.71 -2.66
CA ARG A 143 5.25 13.10 -3.57
C ARG A 143 4.82 11.70 -3.94
N LEU A 144 4.77 11.43 -5.23
CA LEU A 144 4.57 10.10 -5.80
C LEU A 144 5.18 10.06 -7.20
N ALA A 145 5.83 8.95 -7.55
CA ALA A 145 6.46 8.76 -8.86
C ALA A 145 7.43 9.89 -9.26
N GLY A 146 8.13 10.49 -8.29
CA GLY A 146 9.03 11.62 -8.52
C GLY A 146 8.34 12.97 -8.78
N ARG A 147 7.02 13.01 -8.98
CA ARG A 147 6.25 14.26 -9.07
C ARG A 147 5.94 14.81 -7.68
N ARG A 148 5.76 16.13 -7.62
CA ARG A 148 5.49 16.88 -6.38
C ARG A 148 4.32 17.84 -6.60
N TYR A 149 3.37 17.83 -5.69
CA TYR A 149 2.26 18.80 -5.66
C TYR A 149 2.23 19.50 -4.30
N GLY A 150 2.20 20.82 -4.31
CA GLY A 150 1.93 21.62 -3.11
C GLY A 150 0.43 21.80 -2.94
N VAL A 151 -0.10 21.52 -1.75
CA VAL A 151 -1.53 21.66 -1.42
C VAL A 151 -1.69 22.20 0.00
N THR A 152 -2.82 22.85 0.27
CA THR A 152 -3.26 23.14 1.64
C THR A 152 -3.86 21.89 2.30
N GLY A 153 -4.00 21.87 3.62
CA GLY A 153 -4.70 20.78 4.32
C GLY A 153 -6.18 20.69 3.92
N HIS A 154 -6.80 21.82 3.58
CA HIS A 154 -8.15 21.87 3.02
C HIS A 154 -8.22 21.16 1.66
N GLU A 155 -7.33 21.48 0.73
CA GLU A 155 -7.25 20.80 -0.57
C GLU A 155 -6.94 19.31 -0.39
N LEU A 156 -5.95 18.99 0.45
CA LEU A 156 -5.53 17.62 0.74
C LEU A 156 -6.70 16.71 1.13
N THR A 157 -7.59 17.21 1.99
CA THR A 157 -8.69 16.45 2.56
C THR A 157 -10.01 16.61 1.81
N ARG A 158 -10.12 17.49 0.80
CA ARG A 158 -11.36 17.74 0.06
C ARG A 158 -11.28 17.52 -1.44
N THR A 159 -10.09 17.31 -1.99
CA THR A 159 -9.92 17.03 -3.42
C THR A 159 -9.03 15.80 -3.64
N THR A 160 -9.04 15.30 -4.88
CA THR A 160 -8.01 14.37 -5.35
C THR A 160 -6.79 15.15 -5.84
N ILE A 161 -5.60 14.62 -5.61
CA ILE A 161 -4.31 15.19 -6.02
C ILE A 161 -3.72 14.32 -7.13
N GLY A 162 -3.28 14.93 -8.23
CA GLY A 162 -2.69 14.22 -9.36
C GLY A 162 -2.88 15.00 -10.67
N PRO A 163 -2.55 14.39 -11.83
CA PRO A 163 -2.19 12.98 -12.03
C PRO A 163 -0.72 12.64 -11.71
N PHE A 164 -0.51 11.41 -11.24
CA PHE A 164 0.79 10.78 -11.04
C PHE A 164 0.99 9.60 -12.00
N PRO A 165 2.09 9.57 -12.77
CA PRO A 165 2.36 8.46 -13.67
C PRO A 165 2.87 7.25 -12.88
N MET A 166 2.10 6.18 -12.85
CA MET A 166 2.47 4.91 -12.21
C MET A 166 3.01 3.95 -13.26
N PRO A 167 4.34 3.77 -13.38
CA PRO A 167 4.92 2.72 -14.20
C PRO A 167 4.51 1.32 -13.71
N GLU A 168 4.38 0.40 -14.66
CA GLU A 168 4.11 -1.00 -14.40
C GLU A 168 5.22 -1.64 -13.56
N LEU A 169 4.82 -2.42 -12.55
CA LEU A 169 5.69 -3.25 -11.71
C LEU A 169 6.88 -2.48 -11.11
N ARG A 170 6.67 -1.20 -10.78
CA ARG A 170 7.59 -0.43 -9.95
C ARG A 170 6.96 -0.09 -8.64
N VAL A 171 7.75 -0.24 -7.58
CA VAL A 171 7.39 0.24 -6.25
C VAL A 171 7.69 1.72 -6.21
N LEU A 172 6.69 2.52 -5.87
CA LEU A 172 6.79 3.96 -5.79
C LEU A 172 6.42 4.44 -4.38
N PRO A 173 7.29 5.21 -3.71
CA PRO A 173 6.97 5.78 -2.42
C PRO A 173 5.93 6.89 -2.59
N LEU A 174 4.91 6.86 -1.74
CA LEU A 174 3.94 7.91 -1.49
C LEU A 174 4.26 8.55 -0.13
N THR A 175 4.53 9.85 -0.14
CA THR A 175 4.59 10.61 1.13
C THR A 175 3.17 10.84 1.63
N VAL A 176 2.88 10.36 2.85
CA VAL A 176 1.59 10.53 3.52
C VAL A 176 1.73 11.59 4.61
N PRO A 177 0.96 12.69 4.59
CA PRO A 177 0.99 13.68 5.67
C PRO A 177 0.49 13.13 7.01
N ALA A 178 1.00 13.69 8.11
CA ALA A 178 0.47 13.42 9.45
C ALA A 178 -1.02 13.78 9.54
N GLY A 179 -1.78 13.03 10.33
CA GLY A 179 -3.23 13.21 10.50
C GLY A 179 -4.10 12.54 9.43
N VAL A 180 -3.49 12.07 8.33
CA VAL A 180 -4.16 11.18 7.37
C VAL A 180 -4.39 9.82 8.00
N ARG A 181 -5.62 9.31 7.89
CA ARG A 181 -6.04 8.01 8.42
C ARG A 181 -6.28 6.97 7.34
N ARG A 182 -6.54 7.41 6.11
CA ARG A 182 -6.75 6.54 4.96
C ARG A 182 -6.35 7.25 3.68
N VAL A 183 -5.83 6.51 2.72
CA VAL A 183 -5.55 7.02 1.38
C VAL A 183 -6.19 6.10 0.35
N LEU A 184 -6.89 6.71 -0.59
CA LEU A 184 -7.40 6.03 -1.77
C LEU A 184 -6.58 6.49 -2.97
N VAL A 185 -6.08 5.54 -3.75
CA VAL A 185 -5.42 5.82 -5.03
C VAL A 185 -6.22 5.10 -6.09
N ALA A 186 -6.60 5.81 -7.14
CA ALA A 186 -7.33 5.22 -8.24
C ALA A 186 -6.84 5.79 -9.57
N PRO A 187 -6.95 5.02 -10.66
CA PRO A 187 -6.61 5.50 -11.98
C PRO A 187 -7.48 6.69 -12.38
N VAL A 188 -6.87 7.66 -13.07
CA VAL A 188 -7.61 8.82 -13.55
C VAL A 188 -8.72 8.36 -14.51
N GLY A 189 -9.91 8.92 -14.33
CA GLY A 189 -11.12 8.48 -15.04
C GLY A 189 -11.99 7.49 -14.27
N THR A 190 -11.59 7.09 -13.06
CA THR A 190 -12.38 6.19 -12.20
C THR A 190 -13.34 6.98 -11.33
N VAL A 191 -14.57 6.48 -11.15
CA VAL A 191 -15.44 6.87 -10.05
C VAL A 191 -15.37 5.76 -9.00
N LEU A 192 -15.00 6.10 -7.77
CA LEU A 192 -14.71 5.13 -6.72
C LEU A 192 -15.71 5.26 -5.57
N ALA A 193 -16.38 4.18 -5.22
CA ALA A 193 -17.12 4.06 -3.96
C ALA A 193 -16.22 3.49 -2.85
N SER A 194 -16.39 3.99 -1.63
CA SER A 194 -15.64 3.56 -0.45
C SER A 194 -16.50 3.69 0.80
N ILE A 195 -16.27 2.86 1.82
CA ILE A 195 -17.00 2.90 3.09
C ILE A 195 -16.07 3.42 4.17
N HIS A 196 -16.45 4.47 4.88
CA HIS A 196 -15.67 5.07 5.98
C HIS A 196 -16.37 4.80 7.31
N PRO A 197 -15.66 4.28 8.32
CA PRO A 197 -16.28 4.02 9.61
C PRO A 197 -16.53 5.32 10.38
N GLY A 198 -17.73 5.43 10.95
CA GLY A 198 -18.08 6.36 12.03
C GLY A 198 -18.16 5.63 13.37
N ARG A 199 -18.71 6.30 14.39
CA ARG A 199 -18.88 5.72 15.73
C ARG A 199 -20.03 4.70 15.78
N ASP A 200 -21.19 5.10 15.27
CA ASP A 200 -22.44 4.30 15.30
C ASP A 200 -23.05 4.14 13.89
N GLU A 201 -22.32 4.60 12.87
CA GLU A 201 -22.75 4.61 11.47
C GLU A 201 -21.55 4.42 10.56
N ILE A 202 -21.80 4.07 9.31
CA ILE A 202 -20.80 4.10 8.25
C ILE A 202 -21.17 5.20 7.25
N THR A 203 -20.18 5.77 6.59
CA THR A 203 -20.39 6.70 5.48
C THR A 203 -19.98 6.05 4.18
N VAL A 204 -20.94 5.87 3.27
CA VAL A 204 -20.66 5.50 1.89
C VAL A 204 -20.22 6.77 1.15
N VAL A 205 -19.01 6.79 0.62
CA VAL A 205 -18.42 7.95 -0.06
C VAL A 205 -18.08 7.59 -1.49
N VAL A 206 -18.60 8.37 -2.44
CA VAL A 206 -18.22 8.31 -3.84
C VAL A 206 -17.26 9.45 -4.15
N THR A 207 -16.14 9.14 -4.81
CA THR A 207 -15.13 10.11 -5.24
C THR A 207 -14.90 10.01 -6.74
N ASN A 208 -14.91 11.16 -7.42
CA ASN A 208 -14.65 11.24 -8.85
C ASN A 208 -13.16 11.51 -9.12
N PHE A 209 -12.39 10.49 -9.51
CA PHE A 209 -11.00 10.61 -9.97
C PHE A 209 -10.90 10.95 -11.46
N GLY A 210 -12.02 11.25 -12.11
CA GLY A 210 -12.11 11.64 -13.52
C GLY A 210 -11.81 13.10 -13.80
N ARG A 211 -11.99 13.48 -15.07
CA ARG A 211 -11.81 14.85 -15.59
C ARG A 211 -13.13 15.53 -15.96
N THR A 212 -14.23 14.78 -15.94
CA THR A 212 -15.58 15.27 -16.25
C THR A 212 -16.49 15.04 -15.04
N PRO A 213 -17.55 15.85 -14.87
CA PRO A 213 -18.58 15.57 -13.89
C PRO A 213 -19.14 14.16 -14.06
N ALA A 214 -19.46 13.51 -12.94
CA ALA A 214 -20.01 12.16 -12.90
C ALA A 214 -21.42 12.16 -12.30
N ARG A 215 -22.21 11.17 -12.70
CA ARG A 215 -23.52 10.87 -12.13
C ARG A 215 -23.67 9.37 -12.04
N GLY A 216 -24.52 8.91 -11.14
CA GLY A 216 -24.68 7.48 -10.95
C GLY A 216 -25.55 7.09 -9.78
N GLU A 217 -25.65 5.78 -9.60
CA GLU A 217 -26.35 5.11 -8.52
C GLU A 217 -25.35 4.32 -7.67
N VAL A 218 -25.63 4.26 -6.38
CA VAL A 218 -24.82 3.64 -5.36
C VAL A 218 -25.73 2.75 -4.54
N GLU A 219 -25.40 1.46 -4.47
CA GLU A 219 -26.12 0.49 -3.63
C GLU A 219 -25.14 -0.10 -2.60
N LEU A 220 -25.54 -0.13 -1.34
CA LEU A 220 -24.88 -0.88 -0.28
C LEU A 220 -25.65 -2.19 -0.04
N PRO A 221 -25.29 -3.28 -0.72
CA PRO A 221 -25.88 -4.58 -0.43
C PRO A 221 -25.47 -5.03 0.97
N VAL A 222 -26.45 -5.31 1.83
CA VAL A 222 -26.21 -5.90 3.15
C VAL A 222 -26.46 -7.41 3.14
N PRO A 223 -25.66 -8.21 3.86
CA PRO A 223 -25.88 -9.66 3.96
C PRO A 223 -27.25 -10.02 4.57
N ALA A 224 -27.69 -11.26 4.39
CA ALA A 224 -28.90 -11.75 5.05
C ALA A 224 -28.78 -11.63 6.59
N GLY A 225 -29.86 -11.16 7.24
CA GLY A 225 -29.88 -10.91 8.68
C GLY A 225 -29.30 -9.55 9.11
N TRP A 226 -28.90 -8.71 8.15
CA TRP A 226 -28.47 -7.34 8.41
C TRP A 226 -29.59 -6.36 8.03
N SER A 227 -29.52 -5.17 8.61
CA SER A 227 -30.37 -4.03 8.25
C SER A 227 -29.51 -2.78 8.10
N ALA A 228 -29.87 -1.93 7.13
CA ALA A 228 -29.33 -0.59 6.99
C ALA A 228 -30.46 0.43 6.89
N SER A 229 -30.27 1.62 7.46
CA SER A 229 -31.29 2.70 7.42
C SER A 229 -31.58 3.18 6.01
N GLU A 230 -30.57 3.18 5.15
CA GLU A 230 -30.66 3.49 3.73
C GLU A 230 -29.58 2.68 3.00
N GLN A 231 -29.89 2.22 1.79
CA GLN A 231 -29.02 1.32 1.01
C GLN A 231 -28.79 1.81 -0.41
N VAL A 232 -29.61 2.72 -0.94
CA VAL A 232 -29.56 3.16 -2.32
C VAL A 232 -29.53 4.67 -2.38
N TRP A 233 -28.57 5.22 -3.12
CA TRP A 233 -28.42 6.66 -3.32
C TRP A 233 -28.11 6.97 -4.77
N THR A 234 -28.49 8.17 -5.18
CA THR A 234 -28.11 8.72 -6.48
C THR A 234 -27.30 9.99 -6.30
N PHE A 235 -26.40 10.25 -7.23
CA PHE A 235 -25.70 11.53 -7.31
C PHE A 235 -25.69 12.02 -8.76
N ASP A 236 -25.72 13.33 -8.93
CA ASP A 236 -25.63 13.99 -10.23
C ASP A 236 -24.64 15.15 -10.16
N GLY A 237 -23.96 15.41 -11.28
CA GLY A 237 -23.02 16.53 -11.39
C GLY A 237 -21.80 16.50 -10.45
N LEU A 238 -21.38 15.33 -9.94
CA LEU A 238 -20.22 15.22 -9.05
C LEU A 238 -18.94 15.66 -9.78
N ALA A 239 -18.45 16.86 -9.46
CA ALA A 239 -17.33 17.48 -10.14
C ALA A 239 -16.02 16.67 -10.01
N PRO A 240 -15.09 16.80 -10.98
CA PRO A 240 -13.76 16.20 -10.91
C PRO A 240 -13.04 16.47 -9.59
N GLY A 241 -12.46 15.43 -9.03
CA GLY A 241 -11.72 15.46 -7.77
C GLY A 241 -12.57 15.65 -6.52
N ARG A 242 -13.91 15.76 -6.63
CA ARG A 242 -14.80 15.90 -5.47
C ARG A 242 -15.31 14.55 -4.97
N SER A 243 -15.84 14.58 -3.75
CA SER A 243 -16.54 13.47 -3.13
C SER A 243 -17.93 13.89 -2.67
N VAL A 244 -18.85 12.94 -2.65
CA VAL A 244 -20.15 13.01 -1.97
C VAL A 244 -20.25 11.82 -1.01
N GLY A 245 -20.96 11.96 0.10
CA GLY A 245 -21.11 10.87 1.05
C GLY A 245 -22.46 10.85 1.75
N TRP A 246 -22.88 9.65 2.11
CA TRP A 246 -24.14 9.37 2.80
C TRP A 246 -23.87 8.52 4.02
N ALA A 247 -24.35 8.98 5.18
CA ALA A 247 -24.28 8.22 6.41
C ALA A 247 -25.45 7.22 6.46
N THR A 248 -25.16 6.00 6.87
CA THR A 248 -26.17 4.96 7.09
C THR A 248 -25.80 4.14 8.31
N ARG A 249 -26.79 3.82 9.14
CA ARG A 249 -26.60 2.93 10.28
C ARG A 249 -26.79 1.50 9.82
N ILE A 250 -25.87 0.64 10.20
CA ILE A 250 -25.93 -0.79 9.93
C ILE A 250 -26.07 -1.56 11.24
N ALA A 251 -26.89 -2.59 11.24
CA ALA A 251 -27.03 -3.54 12.34
C ALA A 251 -27.02 -4.96 11.78
N GLY A 252 -26.45 -5.89 12.54
CA GLY A 252 -26.24 -7.26 12.13
C GLY A 252 -25.58 -8.09 13.23
N PRO A 253 -25.24 -9.35 12.95
CA PRO A 253 -24.49 -10.21 13.86
C PRO A 253 -23.13 -9.60 14.20
N ALA A 254 -22.66 -9.85 15.43
CA ALA A 254 -21.33 -9.45 15.86
C ALA A 254 -20.24 -10.18 15.06
N GLY A 255 -19.13 -9.48 14.80
CA GLY A 255 -17.99 -10.05 14.07
C GLY A 255 -17.43 -9.15 12.97
N ALA A 256 -16.45 -9.68 12.24
CA ALA A 256 -15.80 -9.01 11.12
C ALA A 256 -16.45 -9.40 9.79
N HIS A 257 -16.98 -8.42 9.05
CA HIS A 257 -17.71 -8.67 7.82
C HIS A 257 -17.26 -7.73 6.70
N GLU A 258 -16.93 -8.27 5.52
CA GLU A 258 -16.62 -7.46 4.35
C GLU A 258 -17.92 -6.93 3.73
N LEU A 259 -18.02 -5.62 3.63
CA LEU A 259 -19.04 -4.91 2.87
C LEU A 259 -18.43 -4.36 1.58
N ARG A 260 -19.21 -4.40 0.51
CA ARG A 260 -18.82 -3.86 -0.80
C ARG A 260 -19.96 -3.09 -1.40
N VAL A 261 -19.71 -1.82 -1.66
CA VAL A 261 -20.65 -0.94 -2.37
C VAL A 261 -20.70 -1.38 -3.84
N ARG A 262 -21.90 -1.39 -4.43
CA ARG A 262 -22.10 -1.44 -5.88
C ARG A 262 -22.24 -0.01 -6.38
N LEU A 263 -21.54 0.29 -7.47
CA LEU A 263 -21.47 1.64 -8.03
C LEU A 263 -21.67 1.58 -9.54
N GLU A 264 -22.67 2.29 -10.03
CA GLU A 264 -22.93 2.48 -11.45
C GLU A 264 -22.80 3.97 -11.81
N ALA A 265 -21.65 4.35 -12.40
CA ALA A 265 -21.31 5.77 -12.61
C ALA A 265 -20.59 6.02 -13.96
N GLY A 266 -20.79 5.12 -14.93
CA GLY A 266 -20.23 5.22 -16.27
C GLY A 266 -19.12 4.21 -16.55
N ARG A 267 -18.19 4.56 -17.46
CA ARG A 267 -17.26 3.61 -18.10
C ARG A 267 -16.27 2.94 -17.16
N ARG A 268 -15.96 3.55 -16.01
CA ARG A 268 -15.04 2.99 -15.02
C ARG A 268 -15.50 3.31 -13.60
N SER A 269 -16.33 2.44 -13.07
CA SER A 269 -16.67 2.39 -11.66
C SER A 269 -15.82 1.36 -10.93
N ALA A 270 -15.46 1.67 -9.70
CA ALA A 270 -14.78 0.73 -8.81
C ALA A 270 -15.31 0.91 -7.38
N SER A 271 -15.09 -0.11 -6.56
CA SER A 271 -15.45 -0.07 -5.15
C SER A 271 -14.31 -0.59 -4.30
N SER A 272 -14.01 0.12 -3.21
CA SER A 272 -13.10 -0.38 -2.20
C SER A 272 -13.87 -1.15 -1.14
N PRO A 273 -13.64 -2.47 -0.98
CA PRO A 273 -14.28 -3.24 0.08
C PRO A 273 -13.83 -2.72 1.45
N TYR A 274 -14.67 -2.92 2.46
CA TYR A 274 -14.37 -2.52 3.82
C TYR A 274 -14.83 -3.59 4.80
N VAL A 275 -13.96 -3.96 5.73
CA VAL A 275 -14.31 -4.88 6.82
C VAL A 275 -14.86 -4.06 7.98
N VAL A 276 -16.15 -4.24 8.26
CA VAL A 276 -16.80 -3.67 9.44
C VAL A 276 -16.73 -4.65 10.60
N HIS A 277 -16.63 -4.11 11.81
CA HIS A 277 -16.71 -4.85 13.07
C HIS A 277 -17.95 -4.39 13.83
N LEU A 278 -18.91 -5.30 14.05
CA LEU A 278 -20.11 -5.10 14.86
C LEU A 278 -20.00 -5.79 16.21
#